data_AF-A0A3B0T4B0-F1
#
_entry.id   AF-A0A3B0T4B0-F1
#
_cell.length_a   1.000
_cell.length_b   1.000
_cell.length_c   1.000
_cell.angle_alpha   90.00
_cell.angle_beta   90.00
_cell.angle_gamma   90.00
#
_symmetry.space_group_name_H-M   'P 1'
#
loop_
_entity.id
_entity.type
_entity.pdbx_description
1 polymer ?
#
loop_
_entity_poly.entity_id
_entity_poly.type
_entity_poly.pdbx_seq_one_letter_code
_entity_poly.pdbx_strand_id
1 'polypeptide(L)'
;MDKRKSRLFRKLGSWARRVNLARKSAYGLAVAAVLSVFATFATFSNMGPFLPTSMTLFVLLTVNLVILLILGVMVARQIIQLRATQRANAGSSRLHRRIVTLFSIVAITPTIIVAIVSGLFFEFGMQSWFSDKVRTALDNSQAVAEAYIEEHKKALQADVLGVARDLNAQAYSLSQNQALLEQALSVQAQFL
;
A
#
# COMPACT_ATOMS: atom_id res chain seq x y z
N MET A 1 53.44 -29.79 -0.07
CA MET A 1 52.26 -29.00 0.34
C MET A 1 51.97 -27.90 -0.69
N ASP A 2 51.05 -28.22 -1.60
CA ASP A 2 50.16 -27.40 -2.46
C ASP A 2 50.53 -25.98 -2.99
N LYS A 3 51.26 -25.91 -4.12
CA LYS A 3 51.38 -24.71 -4.99
C LYS A 3 50.39 -24.70 -6.18
N ARG A 4 49.39 -25.59 -6.23
CA ARG A 4 48.47 -25.73 -7.38
C ARG A 4 47.20 -24.87 -7.30
N LYS A 5 46.77 -24.44 -6.10
CA LYS A 5 45.50 -23.71 -5.91
C LYS A 5 45.47 -22.28 -6.46
N SER A 6 46.61 -21.62 -6.69
CA SER A 6 46.64 -20.19 -7.10
C SER A 6 46.48 -19.93 -8.61
N ARG A 7 46.55 -20.96 -9.46
CA ARG A 7 46.44 -20.81 -10.93
C ARG A 7 45.01 -20.96 -11.46
N LEU A 8 44.12 -21.58 -10.71
CA LEU A 8 42.70 -21.76 -11.09
C LEU A 8 41.91 -20.45 -10.96
N PHE A 9 42.15 -19.66 -9.91
CA PHE A 9 41.48 -18.36 -9.71
C PHE A 9 41.85 -17.30 -10.76
N ARG A 10 43.04 -17.38 -11.37
CA ARG A 10 43.44 -16.42 -12.43
C ARG A 10 42.90 -16.75 -13.82
N LYS A 11 42.48 -18.00 -14.08
CA LYS A 11 41.92 -18.40 -15.39
C LYS A 11 40.40 -18.19 -15.50
N LEU A 12 39.65 -18.22 -14.39
CA LEU A 12 38.24 -17.82 -14.36
C LEU A 12 38.03 -16.32 -14.67
N GLY A 13 38.98 -15.47 -14.27
CA GLY A 13 38.95 -14.03 -14.54
C GLY A 13 39.25 -13.63 -16.00
N SER A 14 39.84 -14.52 -16.82
CA SER A 14 40.11 -14.24 -18.24
C SER A 14 38.99 -14.69 -19.18
N TRP A 15 38.11 -15.61 -18.76
CA TRP A 15 36.95 -16.03 -19.56
C TRP A 15 35.82 -14.99 -19.55
N ALA A 16 35.69 -14.24 -18.44
CA ALA A 16 34.78 -13.10 -18.30
C ALA A 16 35.08 -11.89 -19.23
N ARG A 17 36.18 -11.94 -20.01
CA ARG A 17 36.60 -10.87 -20.94
C ARG A 17 35.93 -10.92 -22.33
N ARG A 18 35.03 -11.86 -22.62
CA ARG A 18 34.22 -11.84 -23.86
C ARG A 18 32.87 -11.17 -23.58
N VAL A 19 32.90 -9.84 -23.51
CA VAL A 19 31.89 -8.91 -23.00
C VAL A 19 30.52 -8.93 -23.73
N ASN A 20 30.34 -9.73 -24.80
CA ASN A 20 29.02 -9.89 -25.45
C ASN A 20 28.16 -11.03 -24.87
N LEU A 21 28.74 -12.05 -24.23
CA LEU A 21 27.96 -13.11 -23.57
C LEU A 21 27.49 -12.69 -22.17
N ALA A 22 28.28 -11.84 -21.50
CA ALA A 22 28.00 -11.34 -20.16
C ALA A 22 26.79 -10.41 -20.09
N ARG A 23 26.50 -9.63 -21.15
CA ARG A 23 25.30 -8.77 -21.22
C ARG A 23 24.02 -9.61 -21.27
N LYS A 24 23.98 -10.65 -22.11
CA LYS A 24 22.82 -11.55 -22.20
C LYS A 24 22.58 -12.30 -20.88
N SER A 25 23.64 -12.80 -20.22
CA SER A 25 23.51 -13.43 -18.90
C SER A 25 23.11 -12.46 -17.78
N ALA A 26 23.49 -11.18 -17.90
CA ALA A 26 23.08 -10.15 -16.94
C ALA A 26 21.57 -9.89 -16.98
N TYR A 27 20.95 -9.87 -18.16
CA TYR A 27 19.49 -9.75 -18.28
C TYR A 27 18.78 -10.95 -17.64
N GLY A 28 19.27 -12.17 -17.88
CA GLY A 28 18.71 -13.38 -17.25
C GLY A 28 18.81 -13.33 -15.71
N LEU A 29 19.95 -12.88 -15.19
CA LEU A 29 20.16 -12.73 -13.75
C LEU A 29 19.28 -11.61 -13.15
N ALA A 30 19.09 -10.50 -13.88
CA ALA A 30 18.21 -9.42 -13.47
C ALA A 30 16.74 -9.86 -13.43
N VAL A 31 16.28 -10.60 -14.44
CA VAL A 31 14.93 -11.19 -14.44
C VAL A 31 14.78 -12.18 -13.28
N ALA A 32 15.77 -13.05 -13.04
CA ALA A 32 15.76 -13.97 -11.91
C ALA A 32 15.71 -13.23 -10.56
N ALA A 33 16.40 -12.10 -10.43
CA ALA A 33 16.34 -11.25 -9.24
C ALA A 33 14.95 -10.65 -9.03
N VAL A 34 14.34 -10.10 -10.09
CA VAL A 34 12.97 -9.55 -10.02
C VAL A 34 11.97 -10.65 -9.63
N LEU A 35 12.05 -11.82 -10.24
CA LEU A 35 11.20 -12.96 -9.91
C LEU A 35 11.40 -13.44 -8.46
N SER A 36 12.64 -13.49 -7.98
CA SER A 36 12.98 -13.87 -6.60
C SER A 36 12.41 -12.87 -5.59
N VAL A 37 12.54 -11.56 -5.85
CA VAL A 37 11.97 -10.51 -5.00
C VAL A 37 10.44 -10.59 -4.99
N PHE A 38 9.83 -10.79 -6.16
CA PHE A 38 8.37 -10.94 -6.28
C PHE A 38 7.85 -12.17 -5.53
N ALA A 39 8.54 -13.31 -5.64
CA ALA A 39 8.20 -14.52 -4.89
C ALA A 39 8.31 -14.30 -3.37
N THR A 40 9.28 -13.52 -2.93
CA THR A 40 9.45 -13.17 -1.51
C THR A 40 8.32 -12.28 -1.01
N PHE A 41 7.93 -11.28 -1.79
CA PHE A 41 6.79 -10.43 -1.48
C PHE A 41 5.49 -11.22 -1.42
N ALA A 42 5.21 -12.08 -2.42
CA ALA A 42 4.02 -12.92 -2.44
C ALA A 42 3.94 -13.85 -1.23
N THR A 43 5.07 -14.44 -0.83
CA THR A 43 5.16 -15.28 0.38
C THR A 43 4.88 -14.47 1.65
N PHE A 44 5.40 -13.24 1.75
CA PHE A 44 5.13 -12.34 2.88
C PHE A 44 3.65 -11.94 3.00
N SER A 45 2.97 -11.74 1.87
CA SER A 45 1.55 -11.34 1.83
C SER A 45 0.57 -12.51 1.98
N ASN A 46 1.02 -13.73 2.34
CA ASN A 46 0.21 -14.97 2.35
C ASN A 46 -0.46 -15.29 0.99
N MET A 47 0.03 -14.71 -0.11
CA MET A 47 -0.48 -14.91 -1.48
C MET A 47 0.43 -15.85 -2.31
N GLY A 48 1.55 -16.29 -1.73
CA GLY A 48 2.55 -17.13 -2.38
C GLY A 48 2.27 -18.63 -2.23
N PRO A 49 2.89 -19.47 -3.07
CA PRO A 49 2.72 -20.93 -3.02
C PRO A 49 3.35 -21.59 -1.79
N PHE A 50 4.13 -20.85 -1.00
CA PHE A 50 4.78 -21.33 0.20
C PHE A 50 4.20 -20.64 1.43
N LEU A 51 4.03 -21.39 2.52
CA LEU A 51 3.66 -20.83 3.82
C LEU A 51 4.79 -19.94 4.35
N PRO A 52 4.51 -18.79 4.97
CA PRO A 52 5.50 -17.90 5.56
C PRO A 52 6.02 -18.49 6.88
N THR A 53 6.78 -19.58 6.79
CA THR A 53 7.55 -20.13 7.90
C THR A 53 8.88 -19.40 8.01
N SER A 54 9.42 -19.22 9.23
CA SER A 54 10.71 -18.54 9.47
C SER A 54 11.86 -19.10 8.62
N MET A 55 11.89 -20.42 8.38
CA MET A 55 12.89 -21.06 7.53
C MET A 55 12.76 -20.68 6.05
N THR A 56 11.55 -20.70 5.50
CA THR A 56 11.29 -20.33 4.10
C THR A 56 11.69 -18.88 3.83
N LEU A 57 11.33 -17.97 4.73
CA LEU A 57 11.69 -16.55 4.61
C LEU A 57 13.21 -16.34 4.72
N PHE A 58 13.88 -17.03 5.65
CA PHE A 58 15.33 -16.96 5.79
C PHE A 58 16.06 -17.42 4.52
N VAL A 59 15.61 -18.53 3.92
CA VAL A 59 16.17 -19.05 2.66
C VAL A 59 15.93 -18.08 1.51
N LEU A 60 14.70 -17.57 1.33
CA LEU A 60 14.39 -16.61 0.28
C LEU A 60 15.20 -15.32 0.42
N LEU A 61 15.32 -14.78 1.64
CA LEU A 61 16.13 -13.58 1.90
C LEU A 61 17.61 -13.83 1.59
N THR A 62 18.14 -14.99 1.98
CA THR A 62 19.52 -15.38 1.66
C THR A 62 19.75 -15.47 0.15
N VAL A 63 18.82 -16.10 -0.58
CA VAL A 63 18.89 -16.20 -2.04
C VAL A 63 18.86 -14.82 -2.69
N ASN A 64 17.95 -13.94 -2.27
CA ASN A 64 17.90 -12.57 -2.76
C ASN A 64 19.21 -11.82 -2.49
N LEU A 65 19.78 -11.96 -1.29
CA LEU A 65 21.05 -11.32 -0.93
C LEU A 65 22.18 -11.78 -1.86
N VAL A 66 22.29 -13.08 -2.13
CA VAL A 66 23.31 -13.63 -3.03
C VAL A 66 23.14 -13.10 -4.45
N ILE A 67 21.91 -13.13 -4.99
CA ILE A 67 21.62 -12.61 -6.34
C ILE A 67 21.97 -11.13 -6.43
N LEU A 68 21.58 -10.35 -5.41
CA LEU A 68 21.84 -8.92 -5.34
C LEU A 68 23.34 -8.62 -5.27
N LEU A 69 24.12 -9.40 -4.51
CA LEU A 69 25.59 -9.26 -4.48
C LEU A 69 26.22 -9.54 -5.84
N ILE A 70 25.80 -10.60 -6.54
CA ILE A 70 26.33 -10.93 -7.87
C ILE A 70 26.02 -9.80 -8.85
N LEU A 71 24.76 -9.33 -8.89
CA LEU A 71 24.36 -8.20 -9.71
C LEU A 71 25.14 -6.93 -9.36
N GLY A 72 25.28 -6.63 -8.06
CA GLY A 72 26.04 -5.48 -7.57
C GLY A 72 27.48 -5.49 -8.05
N VAL A 73 28.17 -6.64 -7.98
CA VAL A 73 29.55 -6.78 -8.49
C VAL A 73 29.60 -6.61 -10.00
N MET A 74 28.64 -7.18 -10.75
CA MET A 74 28.59 -7.04 -12.21
C MET A 74 28.40 -5.56 -12.62
N VAL A 75 27.44 -4.88 -12.02
CA VAL A 75 27.15 -3.46 -12.27
C VAL A 75 28.34 -2.59 -11.87
N ALA A 76 28.93 -2.82 -10.70
CA ALA A 76 30.11 -2.08 -10.24
C ALA A 76 31.28 -2.22 -11.21
N ARG A 77 31.56 -3.44 -11.70
CA ARG A 77 32.59 -3.67 -12.72
C ARG A 77 32.30 -2.92 -14.01
N GLN A 78 31.05 -2.92 -14.46
CA GLN A 78 30.66 -2.21 -15.67
C GLN A 78 30.82 -0.69 -15.52
N ILE A 79 30.42 -0.13 -14.37
CA ILE A 79 30.64 1.30 -14.07
C ILE A 79 32.13 1.64 -14.05
N ILE A 80 32.97 0.80 -13.43
CA ILE A 80 34.43 1.01 -13.40
C ILE A 80 35.02 0.99 -14.82
N GLN A 81 34.62 0.04 -15.67
CA GLN A 81 35.09 -0.06 -17.06
C GLN A 81 34.62 1.12 -17.92
N LEU A 82 33.36 1.55 -17.76
CA LEU A 82 32.81 2.72 -18.43
C LEU A 82 33.53 4.00 -17.98
N ARG A 83 33.87 4.13 -16.70
CA ARG A 83 34.65 5.27 -16.19
C ARG A 83 36.09 5.24 -16.68
N ALA A 84 36.71 4.06 -16.79
CA ALA A 84 38.08 3.90 -17.28
C ALA A 84 38.20 4.26 -18.77
N THR A 85 37.25 3.82 -19.61
CA THR A 85 37.19 4.16 -21.04
C THR A 85 36.91 5.65 -21.26
N GLN A 86 36.08 6.28 -20.42
CA GLN A 86 35.85 7.73 -20.47
C GLN A 86 37.05 8.58 -20.04
N ARG A 87 38.02 8.02 -19.31
CA ARG A 87 39.30 8.69 -19.02
C ARG A 87 40.27 8.62 -20.20
N ALA A 88 40.23 7.56 -21.00
CA ALA A 88 41.10 7.41 -22.18
C ALA A 88 40.69 8.33 -23.34
N ASN A 89 39.39 8.62 -23.51
CA ASN A 89 38.87 9.52 -24.56
C ASN A 89 38.81 11.00 -24.13
N ALA A 90 39.66 11.44 -23.20
CA ALA A 90 39.62 12.77 -22.58
C ALA A 90 40.09 13.95 -23.47
N GLY A 91 39.92 13.85 -24.79
CA GLY A 91 40.17 14.93 -25.74
C GLY A 91 38.93 15.79 -26.09
N SER A 92 37.72 15.24 -25.99
CA SER A 92 36.48 15.94 -26.38
C SER A 92 35.68 16.42 -25.16
N SER A 93 35.75 17.73 -24.94
CA SER A 93 34.83 18.58 -24.16
C SER A 93 34.67 18.31 -22.65
N ARG A 94 35.65 18.77 -21.89
CA ARG A 94 35.52 19.02 -20.44
C ARG A 94 34.37 20.00 -20.12
N LEU A 95 34.00 20.85 -21.08
CA LEU A 95 32.92 21.84 -20.93
C LEU A 95 31.53 21.18 -20.90
N HIS A 96 31.24 20.29 -21.87
CA HIS A 96 29.96 19.58 -21.93
C HIS A 96 29.73 18.74 -20.68
N ARG A 97 30.79 18.06 -20.19
CA ARG A 97 30.72 17.27 -18.95
C ARG A 97 30.40 18.13 -17.72
N ARG A 98 31.02 19.31 -17.60
CA ARG A 98 30.78 20.23 -16.49
C ARG A 98 29.34 20.76 -16.50
N ILE A 99 28.84 21.16 -17.67
CA ILE A 99 27.46 21.65 -17.84
C ILE A 99 26.45 20.55 -17.50
N VAL A 100 26.61 19.35 -18.05
CA VAL A 100 25.70 18.22 -17.77
C VAL A 100 25.70 17.86 -16.28
N THR A 101 26.87 17.88 -15.62
CA THR A 101 26.97 17.58 -14.18
C THR A 101 26.25 18.65 -13.35
N LEU A 102 26.46 19.93 -13.63
CA LEU A 102 25.78 21.03 -12.93
C LEU A 102 24.27 20.98 -13.13
N PHE A 103 23.82 20.75 -14.37
CA PHE A 103 22.40 20.60 -14.68
C PHE A 103 21.76 19.42 -13.95
N SER A 104 22.46 18.28 -13.90
CA SER A 104 21.96 17.08 -13.21
C SER A 104 21.80 17.32 -11.71
N ILE A 105 22.75 18.01 -11.06
CA ILE A 105 22.67 18.35 -9.63
C ILE A 105 21.47 19.26 -9.36
N VAL A 106 21.29 20.30 -10.18
CA VAL A 106 20.19 21.26 -10.03
C VAL A 106 18.84 20.58 -10.28
N ALA A 107 18.75 19.65 -11.22
CA ALA A 107 17.51 18.91 -11.52
C ALA A 107 17.17 17.81 -10.48
N ILE A 108 18.19 17.12 -9.95
CA ILE A 108 18.01 16.04 -8.96
C ILE A 108 17.60 16.59 -7.60
N THR A 109 18.16 17.73 -7.18
CA THR A 109 17.89 18.34 -5.87
C THR A 109 16.38 18.47 -5.57
N PRO A 110 15.55 19.13 -6.41
CA PRO A 110 14.12 19.26 -6.13
C PRO A 110 13.40 17.90 -6.17
N THR A 111 13.84 16.97 -7.02
CA THR A 111 13.26 15.62 -7.11
C THR A 111 13.43 14.86 -5.79
N ILE A 112 14.63 14.90 -5.20
CA ILE A 112 14.91 14.26 -3.91
C ILE A 112 14.09 14.91 -2.79
N ILE A 113 14.02 16.25 -2.75
CA ILE A 113 13.26 16.98 -1.75
C ILE A 113 11.78 16.57 -1.81
N VAL A 114 11.18 16.59 -3.00
CA VAL A 114 9.77 16.22 -3.20
C VAL A 114 9.53 14.75 -2.80
N ALA A 115 10.44 13.84 -3.16
CA ALA A 115 10.31 12.42 -2.79
C ALA A 115 10.33 12.22 -1.27
N ILE A 116 11.25 12.87 -0.56
CA ILE A 116 11.34 12.80 0.91
C ILE A 116 10.08 13.40 1.53
N VAL A 117 9.68 14.61 1.14
CA VAL A 117 8.49 15.29 1.68
C VAL A 117 7.23 14.47 1.41
N SER A 118 7.07 13.93 0.20
CA SER A 118 5.94 13.08 -0.14
C SER A 118 5.92 11.79 0.67
N GLY A 119 7.07 11.15 0.89
CA GLY A 119 7.16 9.94 1.73
C GLY A 119 6.75 10.24 3.18
N LEU A 120 7.29 11.31 3.76
CA LEU A 120 6.93 11.75 5.11
C LEU A 120 5.45 12.14 5.22
N PHE A 121 4.90 12.82 4.21
CA PHE A 121 3.48 13.17 4.17
C PHE A 121 2.59 11.94 4.07
N PHE A 122 3.00 10.93 3.30
CA PHE A 122 2.24 9.69 3.18
C PHE A 122 2.23 8.92 4.50
N GLU A 123 3.37 8.84 5.18
CA GLU A 123 3.51 8.10 6.43
C GLU A 123 2.81 8.82 7.61
N PHE A 124 3.08 10.11 7.81
CA PHE A 124 2.53 10.86 8.95
C PHE A 124 1.21 11.59 8.64
N GLY A 125 1.10 12.16 7.44
CA GLY A 125 -0.03 12.99 7.04
C GLY A 125 -1.31 12.18 6.80
N MET A 126 -1.22 11.06 6.07
CA MET A 126 -2.41 10.21 5.89
C MET A 126 -2.85 9.57 7.19
N GLN A 127 -1.92 9.10 8.02
CA GLN A 127 -2.27 8.40 9.25
C GLN A 127 -2.99 9.34 10.24
N SER A 128 -2.58 10.60 10.34
CA SER A 128 -3.26 11.59 11.17
C SER A 128 -4.64 12.00 10.62
N TRP A 129 -4.77 12.21 9.31
CA TRP A 129 -6.05 12.63 8.72
C TRP A 129 -7.08 11.48 8.65
N PHE A 130 -6.65 10.25 8.34
CA PHE A 130 -7.55 9.11 8.28
C PHE A 130 -7.91 8.55 9.65
N SER A 131 -7.00 8.51 10.62
CA SER A 131 -7.27 7.84 11.90
C SER A 131 -8.23 8.62 12.78
N ASP A 132 -7.99 9.92 12.98
CA ASP A 132 -8.78 10.69 13.95
C ASP A 132 -10.07 11.23 13.34
N LYS A 133 -10.01 11.81 12.13
CA LYS A 133 -11.18 12.45 11.51
C LYS A 133 -12.24 11.45 11.08
N VAL A 134 -11.85 10.32 10.49
CA VAL A 134 -12.81 9.28 10.08
C VAL A 134 -13.43 8.61 11.30
N ARG A 135 -12.63 8.33 12.33
CA ARG A 135 -13.12 7.71 13.57
C ARG A 135 -14.10 8.62 14.30
N THR A 136 -13.78 9.91 14.46
CA THR A 136 -14.73 10.89 15.04
C THR A 136 -16.00 11.05 14.20
N ALA A 137 -15.91 11.04 12.87
CA ALA A 137 -17.09 11.10 12.00
C ALA A 137 -18.00 9.87 12.15
N LEU A 138 -17.41 8.68 12.28
CA LEU A 138 -18.14 7.44 12.52
C LEU A 138 -18.80 7.44 13.91
N ASP A 139 -18.08 7.84 14.96
CA ASP A 139 -18.60 7.92 16.32
C ASP A 139 -19.78 8.90 16.41
N ASN A 140 -19.66 10.07 15.77
CA ASN A 140 -20.75 11.05 15.70
C ASN A 140 -21.94 10.53 14.89
N SER A 141 -21.71 9.79 13.80
CA SER A 141 -22.79 9.20 13.01
C SER A 141 -23.55 8.13 13.80
N GLN A 142 -22.84 7.34 14.62
CA GLN A 142 -23.46 6.40 15.54
C GLN A 142 -24.30 7.12 16.60
N ALA A 143 -23.75 8.16 17.23
CA ALA A 143 -24.48 8.95 18.23
C ALA A 143 -25.77 9.57 17.65
N VAL A 144 -25.74 10.06 16.40
CA VAL A 144 -26.93 10.57 15.70
C VAL A 144 -27.94 9.45 15.41
N ALA A 145 -27.49 8.28 14.97
CA ALA A 145 -28.38 7.15 14.71
C ALA A 145 -29.06 6.65 16.00
N GLU A 146 -28.33 6.57 17.11
CA GLU A 146 -28.87 6.21 18.42
C GLU A 146 -29.89 7.25 18.91
N ALA A 147 -29.57 8.55 18.78
CA ALA A 147 -30.49 9.63 19.12
C ALA A 147 -31.78 9.58 18.28
N TYR A 148 -31.68 9.34 16.97
CA TYR A 148 -32.82 9.24 16.07
C TYR A 148 -33.77 8.09 16.45
N ILE A 149 -33.22 6.90 16.78
CA ILE A 149 -34.02 5.74 17.21
C ILE A 149 -34.70 6.02 18.55
N GLU A 150 -33.98 6.64 19.50
CA GLU A 150 -34.54 6.97 20.80
C GLU A 150 -35.67 8.01 20.70
N GLU A 151 -35.50 9.00 19.83
CA GLU A 151 -36.55 9.99 19.55
C GLU A 151 -37.77 9.36 18.89
N HIS A 152 -37.59 8.49 17.90
CA HIS A 152 -38.69 7.76 17.26
C HIS A 152 -39.44 6.87 18.26
N LYS A 153 -38.74 6.20 19.18
CA LYS A 153 -39.40 5.40 20.23
C LYS A 153 -40.26 6.27 21.15
N LYS A 154 -39.75 7.43 21.57
CA LYS A 154 -40.50 8.36 22.42
C LYS A 154 -41.72 8.95 21.69
N ALA A 155 -41.56 9.32 20.42
CA ALA A 155 -42.66 9.81 19.60
C ALA A 155 -43.76 8.75 19.43
N LEU A 156 -43.40 7.51 19.09
CA LEU A 156 -44.35 6.39 19.00
C LEU A 156 -45.04 6.10 20.34
N GLN A 157 -44.31 6.13 21.46
CA GLN A 157 -44.93 5.95 22.77
C GLN A 157 -45.93 7.06 23.10
N ALA A 158 -45.58 8.31 22.80
CA ALA A 158 -46.47 9.45 23.01
C ALA A 158 -47.73 9.33 22.15
N ASP A 159 -47.59 8.93 20.89
CA ASP A 159 -48.70 8.76 19.95
C ASP A 159 -49.63 7.62 20.38
N VAL A 160 -49.08 6.44 20.69
CA VAL A 160 -49.87 5.30 21.20
C VAL A 160 -50.61 5.64 22.49
N LEU A 161 -49.99 6.38 23.41
CA LEU A 161 -50.66 6.84 24.62
C LEU A 161 -51.76 7.87 24.33
N GLY A 162 -51.57 8.72 23.32
CA GLY A 162 -52.60 9.64 22.81
C GLY A 162 -53.81 8.87 22.27
N VAL A 163 -53.58 7.94 21.35
CA VAL A 163 -54.61 7.05 20.78
C VAL A 163 -55.34 6.28 21.88
N ALA A 164 -54.62 5.69 22.84
CA ALA A 164 -55.22 4.96 23.95
C ALA A 164 -56.11 5.84 24.84
N ARG A 165 -55.73 7.10 25.08
CA ARG A 165 -56.55 8.06 25.83
C ARG A 165 -57.80 8.44 25.07
N ASP A 166 -57.69 8.72 23.77
CA ASP A 166 -58.83 9.09 22.93
C ASP A 166 -59.84 7.95 22.79
N LEU A 167 -59.35 6.71 22.64
CA LEU A 167 -60.19 5.50 22.64
C LEU A 167 -60.88 5.29 23.99
N ASN A 168 -60.16 5.49 25.11
CA ASN A 168 -60.73 5.33 26.45
C ASN A 168 -61.79 6.41 26.75
N ALA A 169 -61.56 7.66 26.33
CA ALA A 169 -62.53 8.74 26.48
C ALA A 169 -63.81 8.50 25.67
N GLN A 170 -63.69 7.84 24.52
CA GLN A 170 -64.81 7.50 23.63
C GLN A 170 -65.35 6.07 23.83
N ALA A 171 -64.83 5.31 24.79
CA ALA A 171 -65.16 3.90 25.00
C ALA A 171 -66.66 3.68 25.25
N TYR A 172 -67.32 4.63 25.91
CA TYR A 172 -68.75 4.54 26.20
C TYR A 172 -69.63 4.65 24.94
N SER A 173 -69.28 5.55 23.99
CA SER A 173 -70.01 5.73 22.72
C SER A 173 -69.61 4.71 21.65
N LEU A 174 -68.35 4.29 21.61
CA LEU A 174 -67.84 3.29 20.68
C LEU A 174 -68.37 1.88 20.97
N SER A 175 -68.68 1.54 22.24
CA SER A 175 -69.25 0.22 22.58
C SER A 175 -70.66 -0.02 22.03
N GLN A 176 -71.39 1.05 21.70
CA GLN A 176 -72.75 0.96 21.14
C GLN A 176 -72.77 0.85 19.60
N ASN A 177 -71.68 1.17 18.89
CA ASN A 177 -71.72 1.31 17.43
C ASN A 177 -70.41 0.90 16.75
N GLN A 178 -70.29 -0.38 16.39
CA GLN A 178 -69.10 -0.99 15.77
C GLN A 178 -68.62 -0.28 14.48
N ALA A 179 -69.52 0.33 13.71
CA ALA A 179 -69.18 1.04 12.48
C ALA A 179 -68.36 2.33 12.70
N LEU A 180 -68.57 3.02 13.83
CA LEU A 180 -67.81 4.24 14.16
C LEU A 180 -66.38 3.92 14.62
N LEU A 181 -66.18 2.75 15.21
CA LEU A 181 -64.86 2.27 15.61
C LEU A 181 -63.96 2.01 14.39
N GLU A 182 -64.48 1.34 13.36
CA GLU A 182 -63.71 1.08 12.14
C GLU A 182 -63.37 2.38 11.39
N GLN A 183 -64.29 3.35 11.39
CA GLN A 183 -64.04 4.65 10.78
C GLN A 183 -62.95 5.43 11.53
N ALA A 184 -62.99 5.47 12.87
CA ALA A 184 -61.97 6.13 13.68
C ALA A 184 -60.58 5.51 13.50
N LEU A 185 -60.49 4.17 13.48
CA LEU A 185 -59.23 3.45 13.25
C LEU A 185 -58.67 3.69 11.85
N SER A 186 -59.53 3.79 10.82
CA SER A 186 -59.09 4.03 9.44
C SER A 186 -58.50 5.44 9.23
N VAL A 187 -59.05 6.45 9.91
CA VAL A 187 -58.55 7.83 9.83
C VAL A 187 -57.21 7.96 10.53
N GLN A 188 -57.03 7.27 11.65
CA GLN A 188 -55.80 7.35 12.44
C GLN A 188 -54.63 6.59 11.76
N ALA A 189 -54.91 5.49 11.06
CA ALA A 189 -53.92 4.75 10.29
C ALA A 189 -53.36 5.49 9.06
N GLN A 190 -53.96 6.62 8.68
CA GLN A 190 -53.46 7.49 7.59
C GLN A 190 -52.41 8.52 8.04
N PHE A 191 -52.27 8.75 9.36
CA PHE A 191 -51.35 9.75 9.93
C PHE A 191 -50.13 9.14 10.63
N LEU A 192 -50.11 7.82 10.79
CA LEU A 192 -48.95 6.99 11.18
C LEU A 192 -48.16 6.57 9.93
#